data_AF-A0A2V5PD00-F1
#
_entry.id   AF-A0A2V5PD00-F1
#
_cell.length_a   1.000
_cell.length_b   1.000
_cell.length_c   1.000
_cell.angle_alpha   90.00
_cell.angle_beta   90.00
_cell.angle_gamma   90.00
#
_symmetry.space_group_name_H-M   'P 1'
#
loop_
_entity.id
_entity.type
_entity.pdbx_description
1 polymer ?
#
loop_
_entity_poly.entity_id
_entity_poly.type
_entity_poly.pdbx_seq_one_letter_code
_entity_poly.pdbx_strand_id
1 'polypeptide(L)'
;MKTLKPTPKQPLLHWRKRANAFTLIELLVVIAIIAILAALLLPALAKAKTKAQGAFCMNNTKQLAICWLMYAHDNNDYLSPNRDGGSVQNWQTATVNWTKPVPWDKLSWAGGWEDFSANTRDNTNIYNLIYG
;
A
#
# COMPACT_ATOMS: atom_id res chain seq x y z
N MET A 1 -9.03 -10.87 86.65
CA MET A 1 -8.20 -10.39 85.53
C MET A 1 -7.68 -11.63 84.78
N LYS A 2 -8.10 -11.87 83.53
CA LYS A 2 -7.68 -13.07 82.76
C LYS A 2 -6.56 -12.70 81.80
N THR A 3 -5.40 -13.33 81.90
CA THR A 3 -4.26 -13.12 80.99
C THR A 3 -4.40 -14.01 79.76
N LEU A 4 -4.55 -13.38 78.57
CA LEU A 4 -4.54 -14.08 77.30
C LEU A 4 -3.10 -14.50 76.97
N LYS A 5 -2.84 -15.81 76.84
CA LYS A 5 -1.56 -16.32 76.32
C LYS A 5 -1.50 -16.08 74.80
N PRO A 6 -0.41 -15.52 74.25
CA PRO A 6 -0.25 -15.39 72.81
C PRO A 6 -0.06 -16.77 72.17
N THR A 7 -0.76 -17.04 71.07
CA THR A 7 -0.57 -18.24 70.26
C THR A 7 0.69 -18.11 69.39
N PRO A 8 1.48 -19.19 69.22
CA PRO A 8 2.64 -19.16 68.32
C PRO A 8 2.17 -19.00 66.87
N LYS A 9 2.65 -17.95 66.19
CA LYS A 9 2.43 -17.78 64.75
C LYS A 9 3.23 -18.85 64.01
N GLN A 10 2.53 -19.72 63.28
CA GLN A 10 3.16 -20.78 62.50
C GLN A 10 4.04 -20.18 61.38
N PRO A 11 5.23 -20.74 61.11
CA PRO A 11 6.06 -20.27 60.00
C PRO A 11 5.38 -20.62 58.67
N LEU A 12 4.85 -19.61 57.97
CA LEU A 12 4.31 -19.79 56.64
C LEU A 12 5.45 -20.19 55.70
N LEU A 13 5.48 -21.48 55.36
CA LEU A 13 6.47 -22.10 54.49
C LEU A 13 6.23 -21.61 53.05
N HIS A 14 6.77 -20.43 52.74
CA HIS A 14 6.52 -19.77 51.46
C HIS A 14 7.18 -20.58 50.34
N TRP A 15 6.37 -21.25 49.54
CA TRP A 15 6.84 -21.98 48.36
C TRP A 15 7.35 -20.99 47.33
N ARG A 16 8.65 -20.65 47.44
CA ARG A 16 9.35 -19.79 46.49
C ARG A 16 9.42 -20.52 45.15
N LYS A 17 8.37 -20.34 44.33
CA LYS A 17 8.32 -20.77 42.93
C LYS A 17 9.65 -20.39 42.29
N ARG A 18 10.42 -21.38 41.86
CA ARG A 18 11.64 -21.12 41.10
C ARG A 18 11.17 -20.49 39.79
N ALA A 19 11.53 -19.23 39.56
CA ALA A 19 11.39 -18.66 38.24
C ALA A 19 12.38 -19.42 37.35
N ASN A 20 11.89 -20.19 36.39
CA ASN A 20 12.73 -20.81 35.38
C ASN A 20 13.26 -19.68 34.50
N ALA A 21 14.47 -19.22 34.79
CA ALA A 21 15.13 -18.20 33.99
C ALA A 21 15.49 -18.80 32.63
N PHE A 22 15.06 -18.14 31.55
CA PHE A 22 15.39 -18.55 30.18
C PHE A 22 16.91 -18.60 30.01
N THR A 23 17.44 -19.72 29.53
CA THR A 23 18.86 -19.83 29.26
C THR A 23 19.22 -19.13 27.94
N LEU A 24 20.45 -18.64 27.84
CA LEU A 24 20.94 -17.98 26.62
C LEU A 24 20.91 -18.93 25.41
N ILE A 25 21.08 -20.25 25.63
CA ILE A 25 21.05 -21.26 24.57
C ILE A 25 19.62 -21.52 24.04
N GLU A 26 18.60 -21.51 24.90
CA GLU A 26 17.19 -21.60 24.44
C GLU A 26 16.81 -20.41 23.55
N LEU A 27 17.20 -19.20 23.96
CA LEU A 27 16.98 -17.99 23.15
C LEU A 27 17.74 -18.04 21.81
N LEU A 28 19.00 -18.49 21.83
CA LEU A 28 19.87 -18.59 20.65
C LEU A 28 19.31 -19.59 19.61
N VAL A 29 18.82 -20.75 20.06
CA VAL A 29 18.21 -21.77 19.19
C VAL A 29 16.92 -21.25 18.55
N VAL A 30 16.08 -20.53 19.32
CA VAL A 30 14.84 -19.95 18.79
C VAL A 30 15.13 -18.94 17.67
N ILE A 31 16.06 -18.00 17.86
CA ILE A 31 16.38 -17.02 16.81
C ILE A 31 17.06 -17.66 15.59
N ALA A 32 17.85 -18.73 15.77
CA ALA A 32 18.44 -19.47 14.67
C ALA A 32 17.38 -20.15 13.79
N ILE A 33 16.37 -20.79 14.41
CA ILE A 33 15.25 -21.41 13.68
C ILE A 33 14.43 -20.35 12.94
N ILE A 34 14.13 -19.21 13.59
CA ILE A 34 13.41 -18.09 12.96
C ILE A 34 14.20 -17.54 11.76
N ALA A 35 15.52 -17.41 11.86
CA ALA A 35 16.36 -16.93 10.76
C ALA A 35 16.33 -17.88 9.54
N ILE A 36 16.38 -19.20 9.76
CA ILE A 36 16.29 -20.21 8.68
C ILE A 36 14.93 -20.13 7.99
N LEU A 37 13.83 -20.04 8.75
CA LEU A 37 12.48 -19.91 8.19
C LEU A 37 12.32 -18.58 7.41
N ALA A 38 12.81 -17.46 7.97
CA ALA A 38 12.76 -16.16 7.31
C ALA A 38 13.56 -16.13 6.00
N ALA A 39 14.74 -16.77 5.95
CA ALA A 39 15.56 -16.85 4.74
C ALA A 39 14.85 -17.56 3.57
N LEU A 40 13.98 -18.53 3.85
CA LEU A 40 13.15 -19.20 2.83
C LEU A 40 11.90 -18.39 2.48
N LEU A 41 11.31 -17.68 3.44
CA LEU A 41 10.09 -16.89 3.25
C LEU A 41 10.32 -15.58 2.46
N LEU A 42 11.42 -14.87 2.68
CA LEU A 42 11.73 -13.60 2.02
C LEU A 42 11.73 -13.67 0.47
N PRO A 43 12.42 -14.62 -0.20
CA PRO A 43 12.39 -14.71 -1.66
C PRO A 43 11.03 -15.19 -2.22
N ALA A 44 10.25 -15.93 -1.43
CA ALA A 44 8.88 -16.29 -1.79
C ALA A 44 7.94 -15.08 -1.72
N LEU A 45 8.03 -14.29 -0.64
CA LEU A 45 7.24 -13.08 -0.43
C LEU A 45 7.54 -12.00 -1.49
N ALA A 46 8.81 -11.84 -1.89
CA ALA A 46 9.18 -10.94 -2.98
C ALA A 46 8.50 -11.32 -4.32
N LYS A 47 8.49 -12.62 -4.66
CA LYS A 47 7.82 -13.15 -5.86
C LYS A 47 6.28 -13.09 -5.77
N ALA A 48 5.72 -13.20 -4.56
CA ALA A 48 4.29 -13.02 -4.33
C ALA A 48 3.87 -11.56 -4.51
N LYS A 49 4.67 -10.61 -3.99
CA LYS A 49 4.41 -9.17 -4.11
C LYS A 49 4.38 -8.70 -5.57
N THR A 50 5.37 -9.08 -6.39
CA THR A 50 5.39 -8.67 -7.81
C THR A 50 4.22 -9.25 -8.60
N LYS A 51 3.81 -10.50 -8.33
CA LYS A 51 2.59 -11.08 -8.91
C LYS A 51 1.32 -10.33 -8.49
N ALA A 52 1.21 -9.93 -7.22
CA ALA A 52 0.07 -9.15 -6.72
C ALA A 52 0.00 -7.76 -7.37
N GLN A 53 1.15 -7.09 -7.56
CA GLN A 53 1.23 -5.81 -8.29
C GLN A 53 0.81 -5.96 -9.76
N GLY A 54 1.22 -7.04 -10.43
CA GLY A 54 0.79 -7.34 -11.80
C GLY A 54 -0.72 -7.60 -11.91
N ALA A 55 -1.30 -8.34 -10.96
CA ALA A 55 -2.74 -8.58 -10.91
C ALA A 55 -3.55 -7.29 -10.65
N PHE A 56 -3.04 -6.40 -9.77
CA PHE A 56 -3.65 -5.09 -9.52
C PHE A 56 -3.61 -4.19 -10.77
N CYS A 57 -2.46 -4.11 -11.44
CA CYS A 57 -2.33 -3.35 -12.69
C CYS A 57 -3.30 -3.86 -13.78
N MET A 58 -3.36 -5.19 -13.99
CA MET A 58 -4.29 -5.81 -14.93
C MET A 58 -5.77 -5.49 -14.59
N ASN A 59 -6.13 -5.45 -13.31
CA ASN A 59 -7.47 -5.07 -12.87
C ASN A 59 -7.78 -3.58 -13.13
N ASN A 60 -6.78 -2.69 -13.04
CA ASN A 60 -6.94 -1.27 -13.35
C ASN A 60 -7.10 -1.06 -14.87
N THR A 61 -6.27 -1.71 -15.70
CA THR A 61 -6.43 -1.69 -17.17
C THR A 61 -7.80 -2.23 -17.59
N LYS A 62 -8.29 -3.30 -16.94
CA LYS A 62 -9.64 -3.84 -17.20
C LYS A 62 -10.74 -2.81 -16.90
N GLN A 63 -10.65 -2.08 -15.79
CA GLN A 63 -11.62 -1.02 -15.46
C GLN A 63 -11.59 0.10 -16.51
N LEU A 64 -10.41 0.60 -16.90
CA LEU A 64 -10.28 1.63 -17.93
C LEU A 64 -10.87 1.18 -19.28
N ALA A 65 -10.63 -0.06 -19.70
CA ALA A 65 -11.19 -0.61 -20.94
C ALA A 65 -12.73 -0.72 -20.90
N ILE A 66 -13.31 -1.03 -19.73
CA ILE A 66 -14.77 -1.03 -19.54
C ILE A 66 -15.31 0.40 -19.62
N CYS A 67 -14.66 1.37 -18.97
CA CYS A 67 -15.07 2.77 -19.03
C CYS A 67 -15.06 3.34 -20.47
N TRP A 68 -14.05 2.99 -21.28
CA TRP A 68 -14.01 3.38 -22.70
C TRP A 68 -15.13 2.74 -23.53
N LEU A 69 -15.46 1.46 -23.29
CA LEU A 69 -16.55 0.78 -24.00
C LEU A 69 -17.93 1.37 -23.63
N MET A 70 -18.15 1.67 -22.34
CA MET A 70 -19.37 2.34 -21.87
C MET A 70 -19.50 3.73 -22.50
N TYR A 71 -18.42 4.54 -22.48
CA TYR A 71 -18.43 5.87 -23.09
C TYR A 71 -18.79 5.82 -24.57
N ALA A 72 -18.22 4.89 -25.35
CA ALA A 72 -18.53 4.76 -26.78
C ALA A 72 -20.02 4.45 -27.03
N HIS A 73 -20.60 3.51 -26.27
CA HIS A 73 -22.03 3.18 -26.36
C HIS A 73 -22.94 4.38 -26.03
N ASP A 74 -22.57 5.19 -25.04
CA ASP A 74 -23.35 6.37 -24.64
C ASP A 74 -23.14 7.60 -25.56
N ASN A 75 -22.11 7.60 -26.42
CA ASN A 75 -21.67 8.76 -27.22
C ASN A 75 -21.55 8.45 -28.72
N ASN A 76 -22.57 7.80 -29.32
CA ASN A 76 -22.65 7.52 -30.77
C ASN A 76 -21.41 6.81 -31.34
N ASP A 77 -20.86 5.83 -30.62
CA ASP A 77 -19.64 5.08 -30.93
C ASP A 77 -18.36 5.93 -31.04
N TYR A 78 -18.39 7.21 -30.64
CA TYR A 78 -17.18 8.04 -30.54
C TYR A 78 -16.33 7.60 -29.35
N LEU A 79 -15.04 7.35 -29.60
CA LEU A 79 -14.05 7.14 -28.55
C LEU A 79 -13.87 8.42 -27.72
N SER A 80 -13.66 8.26 -26.42
CA SER A 80 -13.30 9.36 -25.52
C SER A 80 -12.13 10.18 -26.06
N PRO A 81 -12.16 11.52 -25.95
CA PRO A 81 -10.99 12.36 -26.19
C PRO A 81 -9.77 11.86 -25.43
N ASN A 82 -8.72 11.55 -26.18
CA ASN A 82 -7.42 11.10 -25.69
C ASN A 82 -6.34 11.76 -26.55
N ARG A 83 -6.03 13.04 -26.28
CA ARG A 83 -4.92 13.74 -26.92
C ARG A 83 -3.61 13.20 -26.37
N ASP A 84 -2.65 12.97 -27.26
CA ASP A 84 -1.34 12.40 -26.94
C ASP A 84 -0.69 13.08 -25.73
N GLY A 85 -0.13 12.27 -24.82
CA GLY A 85 0.65 12.76 -23.68
C GLY A 85 1.73 13.76 -24.11
N GLY A 86 2.39 13.52 -25.25
CA GLY A 86 3.36 14.44 -25.84
C GLY A 86 2.79 15.80 -26.25
N SER A 87 1.57 15.87 -26.82
CA SER A 87 0.97 17.14 -27.25
C SER A 87 0.57 18.04 -26.08
N VAL A 88 0.31 17.46 -24.90
CA VAL A 88 0.05 18.24 -23.67
C VAL A 88 1.32 18.69 -22.95
N GLN A 89 2.48 18.68 -23.63
CA GLN A 89 3.60 19.58 -23.30
C GLN A 89 3.18 21.06 -23.40
N ASN A 90 1.99 21.32 -23.95
CA ASN A 90 1.34 22.61 -23.96
C ASN A 90 -0.17 22.57 -23.62
N TRP A 91 -0.50 22.15 -22.38
CA TRP A 91 -1.73 22.64 -21.70
C TRP A 91 -1.82 24.19 -21.77
N GLN A 92 -0.67 24.87 -21.93
CA GLN A 92 -0.47 26.32 -22.09
C GLN A 92 -0.24 26.81 -23.54
N THR A 93 -0.55 26.01 -24.58
CA THR A 93 -0.65 26.50 -25.99
C THR A 93 -1.87 25.91 -26.75
N ALA A 94 -2.90 25.43 -26.04
CA ALA A 94 -4.27 25.54 -26.56
C ALA A 94 -4.69 27.04 -26.63
N THR A 95 -4.16 27.85 -25.72
CA THR A 95 -3.94 29.29 -25.88
C THR A 95 -2.54 29.62 -25.37
N VAL A 96 -1.74 30.41 -26.10
CA VAL A 96 -0.34 30.84 -25.79
C VAL A 96 -0.19 31.73 -24.54
N ASN A 97 -1.10 31.59 -23.58
CA ASN A 97 -1.26 32.46 -22.43
C ASN A 97 -2.04 31.67 -21.36
N TRP A 98 -1.48 31.50 -20.15
CA TRP A 98 -2.05 30.71 -19.05
C TRP A 98 -3.28 31.38 -18.37
N THR A 99 -3.95 32.29 -19.06
CA THR A 99 -5.05 33.12 -18.56
C THR A 99 -6.42 32.74 -19.12
N LYS A 100 -6.52 31.66 -19.91
CA LYS A 100 -7.80 31.14 -20.43
C LYS A 100 -7.95 29.64 -20.17
N PRO A 101 -9.11 29.18 -19.67
CA PRO A 101 -9.42 27.75 -19.59
C PRO A 101 -9.46 27.10 -20.97
N VAL A 102 -8.96 25.87 -21.05
CA VAL A 102 -9.24 24.96 -22.17
C VAL A 102 -10.71 24.50 -22.10
N PRO A 103 -11.48 24.55 -23.21
CA PRO A 103 -12.83 24.02 -23.22
C PRO A 103 -12.90 22.53 -22.86
N TRP A 104 -13.90 22.15 -22.07
CA TRP A 104 -14.05 20.80 -21.50
C TRP A 104 -14.10 19.71 -22.57
N ASP A 105 -14.72 19.99 -23.72
CA ASP A 105 -14.82 19.09 -24.89
C ASP A 105 -13.47 18.87 -25.62
N LYS A 106 -12.40 19.53 -25.19
CA LYS A 106 -11.05 19.40 -25.74
C LYS A 106 -10.05 18.75 -24.78
N LEU A 107 -10.43 18.46 -23.54
CA LEU A 107 -9.59 17.81 -22.53
C LEU A 107 -9.48 16.29 -22.80
N SER A 108 -8.36 15.66 -22.43
CA SER A 108 -8.27 14.19 -22.38
C SER A 108 -8.93 13.68 -21.09
N TRP A 109 -9.81 12.67 -21.19
CA TRP A 109 -10.55 12.15 -20.02
C TRP A 109 -9.61 11.55 -18.94
N ALA A 110 -8.54 10.89 -19.39
CA ALA A 110 -7.36 10.62 -18.56
C ALA A 110 -6.19 11.43 -19.13
N GLY A 111 -5.48 12.17 -18.25
CA GLY A 111 -4.37 13.01 -18.65
C GLY A 111 -3.28 13.06 -17.59
N GLY A 112 -2.06 12.67 -17.96
CA GLY A 112 -0.90 12.61 -17.10
C GLY A 112 0.37 12.29 -17.89
N TRP A 113 1.51 12.25 -17.21
CA TRP A 113 2.78 11.84 -17.78
C TRP A 113 3.34 10.67 -16.96
N GLU A 114 3.81 9.64 -17.65
CA GLU A 114 4.57 8.55 -17.05
C GLU A 114 5.95 9.08 -16.62
N ASP A 115 6.17 9.23 -15.31
CA ASP A 115 7.49 9.57 -14.77
C ASP A 115 8.32 8.29 -14.58
N PHE A 116 9.27 8.08 -15.49
CA PHE A 116 10.20 6.95 -15.47
C PHE A 116 11.37 7.12 -14.47
N SER A 117 11.36 8.17 -13.65
CA SER A 117 12.29 8.37 -12.53
C SER A 117 12.25 7.20 -11.55
N ALA A 118 13.40 6.58 -11.28
CA ALA A 118 13.53 5.49 -10.32
C ALA A 118 13.17 5.87 -8.86
N ASN A 119 13.04 7.17 -8.56
CA ASN A 119 12.59 7.66 -7.26
C ASN A 119 11.05 7.84 -7.18
N THR A 120 10.37 7.93 -8.32
CA THR A 120 8.94 8.17 -8.39
C THR A 120 8.19 6.84 -8.32
N ARG A 121 7.65 6.55 -7.13
CA ARG A 121 6.98 5.27 -6.83
C ARG A 121 5.54 5.18 -7.30
N ASP A 122 4.98 6.28 -7.78
CA ASP A 122 3.62 6.38 -8.28
C ASP A 122 3.61 7.30 -9.50
N ASN A 123 3.26 6.74 -10.65
CA ASN A 123 3.04 7.42 -11.91
C ASN A 123 1.62 8.02 -12.01
N THR A 124 0.73 7.71 -11.05
CA THR A 124 -0.66 8.15 -11.05
C THR A 124 -0.77 9.61 -10.63
N ASN A 125 -0.87 10.53 -11.60
CA ASN A 125 -1.23 11.92 -11.32
C ASN A 125 -2.72 12.03 -10.94
N ILE A 126 -3.02 11.80 -9.65
CA ILE A 126 -4.39 11.82 -9.10
C ILE A 126 -5.09 13.18 -9.18
N TYR A 127 -4.37 14.27 -9.49
CA TYR A 127 -4.92 15.63 -9.48
C TYR A 127 -6.06 15.82 -10.50
N ASN A 128 -6.05 15.05 -11.59
CA ASN A 128 -7.08 15.07 -12.63
C ASN A 128 -8.22 14.04 -12.40
N LEU A 129 -8.13 13.18 -11.37
CA LEU A 129 -9.12 12.12 -11.10
C LEU A 129 -10.16 12.50 -10.04
N ILE A 130 -9.97 13.62 -9.33
CA ILE A 130 -10.75 14.00 -8.14
C ILE A 130 -11.54 15.32 -8.35
N TYR A 131 -11.18 16.11 -9.38
CA TYR A 131 -11.72 17.45 -9.64
C TYR A 131 -12.32 17.59 -11.06
N GLY A 132 -12.90 16.51 -11.58
CA GLY A 132 -13.74 16.51 -12.79
C GLY A 132 -15.23 16.60 -12.43
#